data_AF-A0A838S1R8-F1
#
_entry.id   AF-A0A838S1R8-F1
#
_cell.length_a   1.000
_cell.length_b   1.000
_cell.length_c   1.000
_cell.angle_alpha   90.00
_cell.angle_beta   90.00
_cell.angle_gamma   90.00
#
_symmetry.space_group_name_H-M   'P 1'
#
loop_
_entity.id
_entity.type
_entity.pdbx_description
1 polymer ?
#
loop_
_entity_poly.entity_id
_entity_poly.type
_entity_poly.pdbx_seq_one_letter_code
_entity_poly.pdbx_strand_id
1 'polypeptide(L)' 'VMSVPENYSAHLETGTVNGHLSVDFPVILQGRITRELAVNLGSGGPTVRAMTTNGGVKIKRTGNN' A
#
# COMPACT_ATOMS: atom_id res chain seq x y z
N VAL A 1 -4.75 -8.24 -5.80
CA VAL A 1 -3.37 -8.10 -5.26
C VAL A 1 -2.70 -7.00 -6.04
N MET A 2 -2.08 -6.03 -5.36
CA MET A 2 -1.29 -4.97 -5.99
C MET A 2 0.19 -5.26 -5.79
N SER A 3 0.96 -5.23 -6.88
CA SER A 3 2.41 -5.43 -6.86
C SER A 3 3.09 -4.11 -7.17
N VAL A 4 3.98 -3.65 -6.29
CA VAL A 4 4.73 -2.41 -6.47
C VAL A 4 6.23 -2.70 -6.60
N PRO A 5 6.93 -2.14 -7.61
CA PRO A 5 8.36 -2.39 -7.78
C PRO A 5 9.20 -1.89 -6.61
N GLU A 6 10.32 -2.56 -6.32
CA GLU A 6 11.20 -2.15 -5.20
C GLU A 6 11.83 -0.77 -5.38
N ASN A 7 12.13 -0.39 -6.62
CA ASN A 7 12.71 0.91 -6.98
C ASN A 7 11.66 2.00 -7.22
N TYR A 8 10.38 1.73 -7.02
CA TYR A 8 9.33 2.69 -7.26
C TYR A 8 9.19 3.65 -6.06
N SER A 9 9.32 4.95 -6.34
CA SER A 9 9.21 6.00 -5.33
C SER A 9 7.87 6.73 -5.49
N ALA A 10 6.98 6.57 -4.53
CA ALA A 10 5.62 7.13 -4.55
C ALA A 10 5.01 7.17 -3.15
N HIS A 11 3.99 8.00 -2.96
CA HIS A 11 3.15 7.98 -1.77
C HIS A 11 1.95 7.06 -2.04
N LEU A 12 1.91 5.87 -1.43
CA LEU A 12 0.85 4.90 -1.63
C LEU A 12 -0.25 5.11 -0.58
N GLU A 13 -1.45 5.44 -1.04
CA GLU A 13 -2.67 5.44 -0.26
C GLU A 13 -3.56 4.27 -0.68
N THR A 14 -3.93 3.39 0.25
CA THR A 14 -4.88 2.31 -0.06
C THR A 14 -5.84 2.03 1.08
N GLY A 15 -7.01 1.50 0.76
CA GLY A 15 -7.99 1.16 1.76
C GLY A 15 -9.08 0.24 1.27
N THR A 16 -9.82 -0.33 2.23
CA THR A 16 -11.00 -1.15 1.96
C THR A 16 -12.17 -0.78 2.86
N VAL A 17 -13.40 -0.79 2.33
CA VAL A 17 -14.62 -0.51 3.10
C VAL A 17 -15.05 -1.76 3.89
N ASN A 18 -15.22 -2.89 3.20
CA ASN A 18 -15.58 -4.19 3.79
C ASN A 18 -14.50 -5.22 3.45
N GLY A 19 -13.38 -5.19 4.18
CA GLY A 19 -12.27 -6.11 3.96
C GLY A 19 -11.13 -5.94 4.95
N HIS A 20 -10.10 -6.78 4.77
CA HIS A 20 -8.87 -6.71 5.55
C HIS A 20 -7.74 -6.15 4.68
N LEU A 21 -6.80 -5.47 5.31
CA LEU A 21 -5.59 -4.96 4.68
C LEU A 21 -4.39 -5.78 5.17
N SER A 22 -3.59 -6.30 4.23
CA SER A 22 -2.33 -7.01 4.54
C SER A 22 -1.17 -6.42 3.76
N VAL A 23 -0.06 -6.20 4.46
CA VAL A 23 1.20 -5.68 3.91
C VAL A 23 2.30 -6.66 4.27
N ASP A 24 2.94 -7.25 3.26
CA ASP A 24 3.88 -8.36 3.43
C ASP A 24 5.36 -7.88 3.52
N PHE A 25 5.61 -6.60 3.81
CA PHE A 25 6.95 -6.02 3.86
C PHE A 25 7.08 -4.94 4.95
N PRO A 26 8.27 -4.75 5.54
CA PRO A 26 8.47 -3.75 6.59
C PRO A 26 8.36 -2.35 6.01
N VAL A 27 7.32 -1.63 6.41
CA VAL A 27 7.10 -0.23 6.05
C VAL A 27 6.92 0.61 7.29
N ILE A 28 7.45 1.84 7.23
CA ILE A 28 7.17 2.86 8.24
C ILE A 28 5.76 3.38 7.96
N LEU A 29 4.80 2.84 8.69
CA LEU A 29 3.42 3.29 8.64
C LEU A 29 3.28 4.52 9.53
N GLN A 30 2.83 5.62 8.95
CA GLN A 30 2.44 6.80 9.71
C GLN A 30 0.91 6.84 9.76
N GLY A 31 0.34 6.63 10.94
CA GLY A 31 -1.12 6.71 11.15
C GLY A 31 -1.74 5.48 11.81
N ARG A 32 -3.07 5.42 11.80
CA ARG A 32 -3.86 4.37 12.44
C ARG A 32 -4.33 3.36 11.40
N ILE A 33 -4.03 2.07 11.59
CA ILE A 33 -4.53 0.98 10.74
C ILE A 33 -6.00 0.73 11.10
N THR A 34 -6.93 1.49 10.50
CA THR A 34 -8.37 1.29 10.73
C THR A 34 -9.09 0.67 9.55
N ARG A 35 -8.65 0.95 8.32
CA ARG A 35 -9.21 0.52 7.01
C ARG A 35 -8.50 1.18 5.83
N GLU A 36 -7.76 2.25 6.08
CA GLU A 36 -6.92 2.97 5.12
C GLU A 36 -5.45 2.93 5.58
N LEU A 37 -4.54 3.03 4.62
CA LEU A 37 -3.10 2.95 4.79
C LEU A 37 -2.45 4.00 3.89
N ALA A 38 -1.62 4.84 4.48
CA ALA A 38 -0.75 5.75 3.75
C ALA A 38 0.70 5.38 4.07
N VAL A 39 1.50 5.13 3.03
CA VAL A 39 2.89 4.71 3.17
C VAL A 39 3.75 5.30 2.06
N ASN A 40 4.93 5.77 2.43
CA ASN A 40 5.94 6.18 1.46
C ASN A 40 6.70 4.95 0.96
N LEU A 41 6.75 4.80 -0.36
CA LEU A 41 7.59 3.83 -1.04
C LEU A 41 8.87 4.52 -1.50
N GLY A 42 10.02 3.92 -1.23
CA GLY A 42 11.33 4.49 -1.57
C GLY A 42 11.53 5.86 -0.91
N SER A 43 11.87 6.87 -1.72
CA SER A 43 12.07 8.25 -1.27
C SER A 43 10.77 9.06 -1.14
N GLY A 44 9.60 8.43 -1.32
CA GLY A 44 8.33 9.14 -1.51
C GLY A 44 8.16 9.66 -2.93
N GLY A 45 7.04 10.32 -3.24
CA GLY A 45 6.76 10.79 -4.61
C GLY A 45 5.28 11.05 -4.86
N PRO A 46 4.83 11.01 -6.13
CA PRO A 46 3.42 11.26 -6.46
C PRO A 46 2.48 10.30 -5.75
N THR A 47 1.30 10.80 -5.37
CA THR A 47 0.30 10.02 -4.65
C THR A 47 -0.38 9.02 -5.57
N VAL A 48 -0.29 7.74 -5.22
CA VAL A 48 -0.99 6.63 -5.85
C VAL A 48 -2.09 6.18 -4.90
N ARG A 49 -3.35 6.36 -5.31
CA ARG A 49 -4.52 6.02 -4.48
C ARG A 49 -5.27 4.81 -5.04
N ALA A 50 -5.47 3.79 -4.20
CA ALA A 50 -6.17 2.56 -4.56
C ALA A 50 -7.18 2.15 -3.49
N MET A 51 -8.47 2.30 -3.78
CA MET A 51 -9.56 1.98 -2.84
C MET A 51 -10.39 0.80 -3.33
N THR A 52 -10.77 -0.08 -2.41
CA THR A 52 -11.65 -1.23 -2.69
C THR A 52 -12.90 -1.15 -1.81
N THR A 53 -14.08 -1.50 -2.33
CA THR A 53 -15.31 -1.45 -1.54
C THR A 53 -15.61 -2.77 -0.85
N ASN A 54 -15.57 -3.88 -1.58
CA ASN A 54 -15.85 -5.21 -1.04
C ASN A 54 -14.70 -6.14 -1.43
N GLY A 55 -13.88 -6.53 -0.44
CA GLY A 55 -12.69 -7.35 -0.67
C GLY A 55 -11.46 -6.87 0.08
N GLY A 56 -10.54 -7.80 0.36
CA GLY A 56 -9.28 -7.49 1.03
C GLY A 56 -8.28 -6.81 0.09
N VAL A 57 -7.51 -5.87 0.64
CA VAL A 57 -6.37 -5.26 -0.06
C VAL A 57 -5.11 -5.98 0.38
N LYS A 58 -4.37 -6.50 -0.60
CA LYS A 58 -3.06 -7.10 -0.37
C LYS A 58 -2.01 -6.38 -1.19
N ILE A 59 -1.05 -5.79 -0.49
CA ILE A 59 0.07 -5.07 -1.09
C ILE A 59 1.30 -5.98 -1.03
N LYS A 60 1.91 -6.22 -2.18
CA LYS A 60 3.17 -6.92 -2.30
C LYS A 60 4.21 -6.01 -2.94
N ARG A 61 5.42 -6.06 -2.43
CA ARG A 61 6.59 -5.48 -3.10
C ARG A 61 7.13 -6.53 -4.06
N THR A 62 7.28 -6.20 -5.34
CA THR A 62 7.91 -7.07 -6.33
C THR A 62 9.30 -6.55 -6.61
N GLY A 63 10.32 -7.32 -6.23
CA GLY A 63 11.69 -7.07 -6.68
C GLY A 63 11.74 -7.31 -8.18
N ASN A 64 12.22 -6.32 -8.92
CA ASN A 64 12.58 -6.54 -10.32
C ASN A 64 13.89 -7.33 -10.29
N ASN A 65 13.80 -8.66 -10.46
CA ASN A 65 14.96 -9.51 -10.74
C ASN A 65 14.91 -9.95 -12.19
#